data_AF-A0A9C6DU66-F1
#
_entry.id   AF-A0A9C6DU66-F1
#
_cell.length_a   1.000
_cell.length_b   1.000
_cell.length_c   1.000
_cell.angle_alpha   90.00
_cell.angle_beta   90.00
_cell.angle_gamma   90.00
#
_symmetry.space_group_name_H-M   'P 1'
#
loop_
_entity.id
_entity.type
_entity.pdbx_description
1 polymer ?
#
loop_
_entity_poly.entity_id
_entity_poly.type
_entity_poly.pdbx_seq_one_letter_code
_entity_poly.pdbx_strand_id
1 'polypeptide(L)'
;MQYLCDKYADETPLYPKTPKARALVNHRLCFNMSFYYASISPYTMAPILFDYERTELGLKKVRNALSVFETYLRRLGAKYAAGNHLTIADFALCVEAIEFDLKSYPLVWKWYQTFKREYPTLWDIGNTGMKEIIHFEQNPPDMSHMQHPFHPTRKASTF
;
A
#
# COMPACT_ATOMS: atom_id res chain seq x y z
N MET A 1 7.51 12.74 0.42
CA MET A 1 6.79 13.12 -0.82
C MET A 1 6.40 14.60 -0.85
N GLN A 2 5.63 15.11 0.13
CA GLN A 2 5.14 16.51 0.15
C GLN A 2 6.25 17.56 -0.10
N TYR A 3 7.36 17.48 0.64
CA TYR A 3 8.50 18.40 0.47
C TYR A 3 9.04 18.46 -0.96
N LEU A 4 9.17 17.31 -1.64
CA LEU A 4 9.67 17.27 -3.01
C LEU A 4 8.73 17.99 -3.96
N CYS A 5 7.42 17.84 -3.77
CA CYS A 5 6.44 18.57 -4.56
C CYS A 5 6.50 20.07 -4.28
N ASP A 6 6.50 20.47 -3.00
CA ASP A 6 6.51 21.88 -2.61
C ASP A 6 7.81 22.60 -3.00
N LYS A 7 8.94 21.88 -3.04
CA LYS A 7 10.24 22.46 -3.35
C LYS A 7 10.58 22.47 -4.84
N TYR A 8 10.16 21.43 -5.58
CA TYR A 8 10.67 21.17 -6.93
C TYR A 8 9.58 20.96 -7.99
N ALA A 9 8.30 20.79 -7.61
CA ALA A 9 7.24 20.39 -8.53
C ALA A 9 6.00 21.29 -8.41
N ASP A 10 6.25 22.59 -8.33
CA ASP A 10 5.29 23.61 -7.91
C ASP A 10 4.10 23.80 -8.88
N GLU A 11 4.30 23.45 -10.16
CA GLU A 11 3.31 23.51 -11.24
C GLU A 11 2.66 22.15 -11.54
N THR A 12 2.93 21.12 -10.72
CA THR A 12 2.41 19.77 -10.98
C THR A 12 1.05 19.52 -10.29
N PRO A 13 0.16 18.72 -10.91
CA PRO A 13 -1.07 18.30 -10.25
C PRO A 13 -0.85 17.27 -9.13
N LEU A 14 0.40 16.79 -8.94
CA LEU A 14 0.74 15.73 -8.00
C LEU A 14 0.47 16.11 -6.54
N TYR A 15 0.59 17.41 -6.22
CA TYR A 15 0.28 17.93 -4.89
C TYR A 15 -0.34 19.34 -4.97
N PRO A 16 -1.66 19.43 -5.23
CA PRO A 16 -2.33 20.69 -5.58
C PRO A 16 -2.23 21.72 -4.46
N LYS A 17 -2.14 23.02 -4.79
CA LYS A 17 -2.07 24.12 -3.82
C LYS A 17 -3.44 24.54 -3.28
N THR A 18 -4.52 24.30 -4.03
CA THR A 18 -5.88 24.62 -3.60
C THR A 18 -6.21 23.91 -2.29
N PRO A 19 -6.58 24.64 -1.21
CA PRO A 19 -6.67 24.06 0.14
C PRO A 19 -7.54 22.80 0.22
N LYS A 20 -8.72 22.79 -0.43
CA LYS A 20 -9.63 21.64 -0.43
C LYS A 20 -9.04 20.41 -1.12
N ALA A 21 -8.37 20.59 -2.26
CA ALA A 21 -7.74 19.49 -2.99
C ALA A 21 -6.52 18.97 -2.23
N ARG A 22 -5.70 19.89 -1.66
CA ARG A 22 -4.55 19.55 -0.82
C ARG A 22 -4.97 18.77 0.43
N ALA A 23 -6.05 19.19 1.08
CA ALA A 23 -6.61 18.51 2.24
C ALA A 23 -7.02 17.07 1.92
N LEU A 24 -7.57 16.82 0.72
CA LEU A 24 -7.93 15.48 0.29
C LEU A 24 -6.69 14.59 0.09
N VAL A 25 -5.63 15.11 -0.56
CA VAL A 25 -4.35 14.40 -0.69
C VAL A 25 -3.75 14.11 0.69
N ASN A 26 -3.68 15.11 1.57
CA ASN A 26 -3.16 14.96 2.93
C ASN A 26 -3.95 13.92 3.72
N HIS A 27 -5.29 13.95 3.64
CA HIS A 27 -6.13 12.92 4.25
C HIS A 27 -5.76 11.53 3.76
N ARG A 28 -5.57 11.33 2.44
CA ARG A 28 -5.24 10.00 1.89
C ARG A 28 -3.85 9.53 2.35
N LEU A 29 -2.88 10.42 2.44
CA LEU A 29 -1.56 10.13 3.02
C LEU A 29 -1.67 9.72 4.49
N CYS A 30 -2.43 10.46 5.30
CA CYS A 30 -2.68 10.12 6.71
C CYS A 30 -3.42 8.78 6.83
N PHE A 31 -4.48 8.57 6.05
CA PHE A 31 -5.23 7.31 5.98
C PHE A 31 -4.31 6.13 5.64
N ASN A 32 -3.39 6.32 4.69
CA ASN A 32 -2.42 5.28 4.35
C ASN A 32 -1.59 4.88 5.57
N MET A 33 -0.95 5.86 6.19
CA MET A 33 -0.04 5.65 7.31
C MET A 33 -0.75 5.11 8.57
N SER A 34 -1.90 5.68 8.92
CA SER A 34 -2.57 5.41 10.21
C SER A 34 -3.52 4.22 10.17
N PHE A 35 -3.95 3.78 8.99
CA PHE A 35 -5.02 2.80 8.89
C PHE A 35 -4.78 1.77 7.79
N TYR A 36 -4.60 2.20 6.54
CA TYR A 36 -4.53 1.29 5.39
C TYR A 36 -3.29 0.39 5.47
N TYR A 37 -2.10 0.98 5.44
CA TYR A 37 -0.84 0.24 5.50
C TYR A 37 -0.67 -0.45 6.86
N ALA A 38 -1.02 0.22 7.96
CA ALA A 38 -0.98 -0.34 9.31
C ALA A 38 -1.91 -1.56 9.49
N SER A 39 -2.97 -1.70 8.68
CA SER A 39 -3.83 -2.89 8.68
C SER A 39 -3.34 -3.98 7.73
N ILE A 40 -2.69 -3.61 6.63
CA ILE A 40 -2.29 -4.52 5.56
C ILE A 40 -0.93 -5.15 5.86
N SER A 41 0.10 -4.34 6.12
CA SER A 41 1.48 -4.83 6.21
C SER A 41 1.73 -5.84 7.34
N PRO A 42 1.09 -5.78 8.52
CA PRO A 42 1.29 -6.82 9.54
C PRO A 42 0.75 -8.18 9.12
N TYR A 43 -0.21 -8.23 8.18
CA TYR A 43 -0.78 -9.48 7.68
C TYR A 43 -0.06 -9.98 6.43
N THR A 44 0.34 -9.08 5.53
CA THR A 44 0.96 -9.46 4.25
C THR A 44 2.48 -9.54 4.35
N MET A 45 3.14 -8.53 4.93
CA MET A 45 4.60 -8.38 4.92
C MET A 45 5.28 -9.04 6.11
N ALA A 46 4.80 -8.78 7.32
CA ALA A 46 5.50 -9.20 8.53
C ALA A 46 5.72 -10.72 8.61
N PRO A 47 4.75 -11.58 8.22
CA PRO A 47 4.93 -13.03 8.18
C PRO A 47 5.95 -13.53 7.16
N ILE A 48 6.44 -12.71 6.21
CA ILE A 48 7.51 -13.12 5.29
C ILE A 48 8.83 -13.22 6.04
N LEU A 49 9.14 -12.20 6.84
CA LEU A 49 10.46 -12.03 7.45
C LEU A 49 10.51 -12.51 8.91
N PHE A 50 9.39 -12.43 9.62
CA PHE A 50 9.31 -12.68 11.05
C PHE A 50 8.33 -13.81 11.36
N ASP A 51 8.43 -14.33 12.58
CA ASP A 51 7.59 -15.42 13.07
C ASP A 51 6.21 -14.92 13.52
N TYR A 52 5.49 -14.29 12.58
CA TYR A 52 4.12 -13.84 12.76
C TYR A 52 3.16 -14.73 11.99
N GLU A 53 2.01 -15.02 12.58
CA GLU A 53 0.94 -15.77 11.92
C GLU A 53 -0.07 -14.86 11.21
N ARG A 54 -0.60 -15.35 10.09
CA ARG A 54 -1.74 -14.75 9.40
C ARG A 54 -3.05 -15.14 10.08
N THR A 55 -3.48 -14.33 11.04
CA THR A 55 -4.69 -14.60 11.85
C THR A 55 -5.99 -14.15 11.16
N GLU A 56 -7.12 -14.74 11.55
CA GLU A 56 -8.45 -14.32 11.05
C GLU A 56 -8.75 -12.84 11.37
N LEU A 57 -8.32 -12.35 12.54
CA LEU A 57 -8.46 -10.94 12.90
C LEU A 57 -7.63 -10.04 11.99
N GLY A 58 -6.39 -10.43 11.67
CA GLY A 58 -5.56 -9.71 10.71
C GLY A 58 -6.21 -9.62 9.33
N LEU A 59 -6.77 -10.74 8.85
CA LEU A 59 -7.50 -10.78 7.59
C LEU A 59 -8.75 -9.88 7.61
N LYS A 60 -9.50 -9.84 8.72
CA LYS A 60 -10.63 -8.92 8.91
C LYS A 60 -10.19 -7.45 8.85
N LYS A 61 -9.04 -7.10 9.42
CA LYS A 61 -8.47 -5.74 9.33
C LYS A 61 -8.09 -5.36 7.90
N VAL A 62 -7.44 -6.25 7.16
CA VAL A 62 -7.13 -6.05 5.73
C VAL A 62 -8.40 -5.79 4.93
N ARG A 63 -9.41 -6.65 5.08
CA ARG A 63 -10.70 -6.51 4.38
C ARG A 63 -11.41 -5.21 4.73
N ASN A 64 -11.34 -4.78 5.98
CA ASN A 64 -11.90 -3.51 6.43
C ASN A 64 -11.15 -2.32 5.79
N ALA A 65 -9.82 -2.34 5.75
CA ALA A 65 -9.02 -1.30 5.10
C ALA A 65 -9.38 -1.12 3.62
N LEU A 66 -9.51 -2.24 2.89
CA LEU A 66 -9.95 -2.24 1.49
C LEU A 66 -11.39 -1.73 1.33
N SER A 67 -12.31 -2.13 2.20
CA SER A 67 -13.71 -1.68 2.19
C SER A 67 -13.86 -0.17 2.45
N VAL A 68 -13.07 0.37 3.37
CA VAL A 68 -13.03 1.82 3.63
C VAL A 68 -12.46 2.56 2.43
N PHE A 69 -11.41 2.05 1.79
CA PHE A 69 -10.85 2.68 0.60
C PHE A 69 -11.83 2.64 -0.59
N GLU A 70 -12.49 1.51 -0.84
CA GLU A 70 -13.59 1.37 -1.80
C GLU A 70 -14.69 2.42 -1.53
N THR A 71 -15.03 2.65 -0.27
CA THR A 71 -16.00 3.67 0.14
C THR A 71 -15.52 5.09 -0.17
N TYR A 72 -14.23 5.39 0.05
CA TYR A 72 -13.67 6.69 -0.32
C TYR A 72 -13.69 6.93 -1.83
N LEU A 73 -13.33 5.93 -2.65
CA LEU A 73 -13.39 6.02 -4.11
C LEU A 73 -14.81 6.25 -4.59
N ARG A 74 -15.78 5.48 -4.05
CA ARG A 74 -17.20 5.62 -4.36
C ARG A 74 -17.77 6.99 -4.01
N ARG A 75 -17.47 7.51 -2.81
CA ARG A 75 -17.96 8.82 -2.35
C ARG A 75 -17.33 9.97 -3.14
N LEU A 76 -16.06 9.83 -3.52
CA LEU A 76 -15.37 10.84 -4.30
C LEU A 76 -15.82 10.83 -5.76
N GLY A 77 -16.14 9.65 -6.32
CA GLY A 77 -16.57 9.49 -7.71
C GLY A 77 -15.50 9.84 -8.74
N ALA A 78 -14.22 9.86 -8.34
CA ALA A 78 -13.10 10.29 -9.17
C ALA A 78 -12.24 9.11 -9.62
N LYS A 79 -11.37 9.40 -10.60
CA LYS A 79 -10.49 8.40 -11.22
C LYS A 79 -9.37 7.90 -10.31
N TYR A 80 -8.82 8.79 -9.48
CA TYR A 80 -7.69 8.56 -8.57
C TYR A 80 -8.08 8.81 -7.11
N ALA A 81 -7.22 8.44 -6.17
CA ALA A 81 -7.53 8.41 -4.74
C ALA A 81 -7.96 9.77 -4.15
N ALA A 82 -7.50 10.87 -4.77
CA ALA A 82 -7.76 12.24 -4.34
C ALA A 82 -8.31 13.16 -5.45
N GLY A 83 -8.68 12.64 -6.62
CA GLY A 83 -9.21 13.45 -7.71
C GLY A 83 -9.16 12.77 -9.07
N ASN A 84 -9.27 13.55 -10.14
CA ASN A 84 -9.24 13.02 -11.52
C ASN A 84 -7.83 12.94 -12.12
N HIS A 85 -6.83 13.45 -11.42
CA HIS A 85 -5.42 13.37 -11.79
C HIS A 85 -4.66 12.59 -10.72
N LEU A 86 -3.55 11.98 -11.14
CA LEU A 86 -2.66 11.26 -10.25
C LEU A 86 -2.06 12.22 -9.21
N THR A 87 -1.96 11.78 -7.96
CA THR A 87 -1.36 12.54 -6.86
C THR A 87 -0.38 11.68 -6.08
N ILE A 88 0.41 12.32 -5.20
CA ILE A 88 1.29 11.58 -4.28
C ILE A 88 0.55 10.63 -3.33
N ALA A 89 -0.77 10.81 -3.14
CA ALA A 89 -1.57 9.87 -2.37
C ALA A 89 -1.73 8.51 -3.07
N ASP A 90 -1.78 8.48 -4.39
CA ASP A 90 -1.93 7.23 -5.15
C ASP A 90 -0.69 6.35 -5.00
N PHE A 91 0.51 6.95 -5.00
CA PHE A 91 1.76 6.22 -4.74
C PHE A 91 1.79 5.59 -3.35
N ALA A 92 1.34 6.33 -2.32
CA ALA A 92 1.30 5.83 -0.95
C ALA A 92 0.37 4.61 -0.79
N LEU A 93 -0.76 4.63 -1.50
CA LEU A 93 -1.81 3.60 -1.41
C LEU A 93 -1.57 2.39 -2.31
N CYS A 94 -0.66 2.49 -3.29
CA CYS A 94 -0.35 1.40 -4.23
C CYS A 94 0.40 0.22 -3.60
N VAL A 95 0.62 0.21 -2.27
CA VAL A 95 1.40 -0.82 -1.59
C VAL A 95 0.58 -2.10 -1.38
N GLU A 96 0.61 -2.93 -2.42
CA GLU A 96 0.95 -4.35 -2.41
C GLU A 96 0.32 -5.20 -1.30
N ALA A 97 -0.90 -5.64 -1.59
CA ALA A 97 -1.48 -6.81 -0.96
C ALA A 97 -0.96 -8.04 -1.71
N ILE A 98 0.04 -8.74 -1.17
CA ILE A 98 0.49 -10.03 -1.71
C ILE A 98 -0.74 -10.90 -1.93
N GLU A 99 -0.96 -11.25 -3.20
CA GLU A 99 -2.00 -12.18 -3.66
C GLU A 99 -3.41 -11.92 -3.13
N PHE A 100 -3.72 -10.71 -2.66
CA PHE A 100 -5.07 -10.41 -2.19
C PHE A 100 -5.96 -10.12 -3.39
N ASP A 101 -7.03 -10.90 -3.53
CA ASP A 101 -7.97 -10.68 -4.62
C ASP A 101 -8.72 -9.35 -4.44
N LEU A 102 -8.28 -8.34 -5.20
CA LEU A 102 -8.93 -7.04 -5.22
C LEU A 102 -10.26 -7.05 -5.97
N LYS A 103 -10.65 -8.14 -6.66
CA LYS A 103 -11.90 -8.19 -7.43
C LYS A 103 -13.15 -8.00 -6.58
N SER A 104 -13.08 -8.32 -5.28
CA SER A 104 -14.17 -8.02 -4.33
C SER A 104 -14.36 -6.51 -4.07
N TYR A 105 -13.41 -5.68 -4.50
CA TYR A 105 -13.39 -4.22 -4.34
C TYR A 105 -13.29 -3.57 -5.72
N PRO A 106 -14.39 -3.50 -6.49
CA PRO A 106 -14.34 -3.19 -7.92
C PRO A 106 -13.79 -1.80 -8.24
N LEU A 107 -13.99 -0.79 -7.38
CA LEU A 107 -13.42 0.54 -7.59
C LEU A 107 -11.94 0.58 -7.25
N VAL A 108 -11.50 -0.10 -6.18
CA VAL A 108 -10.07 -0.27 -5.88
C VAL A 108 -9.38 -1.02 -7.01
N TRP A 109 -9.96 -2.11 -7.50
CA TRP A 109 -9.43 -2.85 -8.64
C TRP A 109 -9.35 -1.97 -9.89
N LYS A 110 -10.41 -1.23 -10.21
CA LYS A 110 -10.42 -0.30 -11.36
C LYS A 110 -9.37 0.79 -11.22
N TRP A 111 -9.25 1.41 -10.05
CA TRP A 111 -8.23 2.43 -9.75
C TRP A 111 -6.82 1.87 -9.99
N TYR A 112 -6.55 0.70 -9.44
CA TYR A 112 -5.25 0.04 -9.55
C TYR A 112 -4.91 -0.32 -11.00
N GLN A 113 -5.84 -0.94 -11.74
CA GLN A 113 -5.64 -1.24 -13.17
C GLN A 113 -5.46 0.02 -14.01
N THR A 114 -6.18 1.10 -13.68
CA THR A 114 -6.02 2.40 -14.35
C THR A 114 -4.61 2.95 -14.14
N PHE A 115 -4.08 2.88 -12.91
CA PHE A 115 -2.70 3.29 -12.62
C PHE A 115 -1.67 2.49 -13.44
N LYS A 116 -1.78 1.14 -13.46
CA LYS A 116 -0.87 0.28 -14.25
C LYS A 116 -0.86 0.64 -15.74
N ARG A 117 -2.05 0.87 -16.29
CA ARG A 117 -2.23 1.15 -17.72
C ARG A 117 -1.71 2.53 -18.11
N GLU A 118 -1.98 3.55 -17.29
CA GLU A 118 -1.67 4.95 -17.63
C GLU A 118 -0.26 5.37 -17.23
N TYR A 119 0.33 4.73 -16.22
CA TYR A 119 1.67 5.03 -15.73
C TYR A 119 2.54 3.77 -15.65
N PRO A 120 2.75 3.05 -16.76
CA PRO A 120 3.44 1.76 -16.76
C PRO A 120 4.88 1.85 -16.24
N THR A 121 5.58 2.96 -16.47
CA THR A 121 6.94 3.19 -15.98
C THR A 121 6.98 3.38 -14.47
N LEU A 122 6.04 4.14 -13.90
CA LEU A 122 5.93 4.30 -12.43
C LEU A 122 5.47 3.00 -11.77
N TRP A 123 4.56 2.30 -12.44
CA TRP A 123 4.13 0.97 -12.02
C TRP A 123 5.29 -0.04 -11.98
N ASP A 124 6.19 -0.02 -12.97
CA ASP A 124 7.28 -0.98 -13.06
C ASP A 124 8.27 -0.87 -11.89
N ILE A 125 8.43 0.33 -11.32
CA ILE A 125 9.23 0.55 -10.09
C ILE A 125 8.64 -0.26 -8.93
N GLY A 126 7.34 -0.11 -8.65
CA GLY A 126 6.67 -0.90 -7.61
C GLY A 126 6.66 -2.40 -7.95
N ASN A 127 6.40 -2.74 -9.20
CA ASN A 127 6.38 -4.12 -9.69
C ASN A 127 7.72 -4.85 -9.52
N THR A 128 8.84 -4.14 -9.54
CA THR A 128 10.15 -4.72 -9.24
C THR A 128 10.21 -5.16 -7.77
N GLY A 129 9.81 -4.29 -6.84
CA GLY A 129 9.71 -4.64 -5.41
C GLY A 129 8.72 -5.77 -5.14
N MET A 130 7.56 -5.78 -5.81
CA MET A 130 6.60 -6.89 -5.69
C MET A 130 7.20 -8.24 -6.05
N LYS A 131 8.02 -8.32 -7.12
CA LYS A 131 8.62 -9.58 -7.54
C LYS A 131 9.58 -10.11 -6.48
N GLU A 132 10.32 -9.23 -5.81
CA GLU A 132 11.19 -9.60 -4.68
C GLU A 132 10.37 -10.08 -3.48
N ILE A 133 9.30 -9.37 -3.15
CA ILE A 133 8.39 -9.75 -2.06
C ILE A 133 7.75 -11.12 -2.30
N ILE A 134 7.26 -11.38 -3.52
CA ILE A 134 6.72 -12.69 -3.92
C ILE A 134 7.80 -13.77 -3.81
N HIS A 135 9.02 -13.46 -4.26
CA HIS A 135 10.14 -14.38 -4.13
C HIS A 135 10.44 -14.72 -2.66
N PHE A 136 10.46 -13.74 -1.76
CA PHE A 136 10.69 -13.98 -0.33
C PHE A 136 9.52 -14.68 0.37
N GLU A 137 8.28 -14.45 -0.05
CA GLU A 137 7.12 -15.23 0.45
C GLU A 137 7.30 -16.72 0.16
N GLN A 138 7.75 -17.05 -1.07
CA GLN A 138 7.99 -18.43 -1.50
C GLN A 138 9.31 -19.00 -0.98
N ASN A 139 10.29 -18.14 -0.70
CA ASN A 139 11.63 -18.49 -0.24
C ASN A 139 12.02 -17.60 0.95
N PRO A 140 11.43 -17.82 2.14
CA PRO A 140 11.68 -16.94 3.28
C PRO A 140 13.16 -16.92 3.67
N PRO A 141 13.77 -15.74 3.88
CA PRO A 141 15.16 -15.65 4.26
C PRO A 141 15.39 -16.29 5.64
N ASP A 142 16.58 -16.83 5.86
CA ASP A 142 16.99 -17.32 7.18
C ASP A 142 17.30 -16.14 8.11
N MET A 143 16.42 -15.94 9.08
CA MET A 143 16.51 -14.88 10.09
C MET A 143 16.88 -15.44 11.47
N SER A 144 17.26 -16.72 11.57
CA SER A 144 17.48 -17.41 12.85
C SER A 144 18.64 -16.83 13.67
N HIS A 145 19.60 -16.19 13.00
CA HIS A 145 20.73 -15.50 13.65
C HIS A 145 20.40 -14.07 14.10
N MET A 146 19.26 -13.51 13.68
CA MET A 146 18.88 -12.14 14.02
C MET A 146 18.28 -12.07 15.43
N GLN A 147 18.79 -11.15 16.24
CA GLN A 147 18.19 -10.75 17.52
C GLN A 147 17.50 -9.40 17.34
N HIS A 148 16.22 -9.42 16.94
CA HIS A 148 15.46 -8.18 16.71
C HIS A 148 14.81 -7.69 18.02
N PRO A 149 14.91 -6.39 18.37
CA PRO A 149 14.39 -5.87 19.64
C PRO A 149 12.85 -5.90 19.76
N PHE A 150 12.13 -6.05 18.64
CA PHE A 150 10.67 -5.94 18.60
C PHE A 150 9.94 -7.11 17.92
N HIS A 151 10.63 -7.89 17.08
CA HIS A 151 9.96 -8.84 16.17
C HIS A 151 10.49 -10.24 16.44
N PRO A 152 9.61 -11.25 16.52
CA PRO A 152 10.02 -12.62 16.73
C PRO A 152 10.70 -13.14 15.46
N THR A 153 11.82 -13.84 15.61
CA THR A 153 12.51 -14.51 14.51
C THR A 153 12.23 -16.00 14.56
N ARG A 154 12.08 -16.62 13.38
CA ARG A 154 11.88 -18.06 13.28
C ARG A 154 13.13 -18.75 13.82
N LYS A 155 12.95 -19.71 14.72
CA LYS A 155 14.05 -20.56 15.15
C LYS A 155 14.40 -21.52 14.01
N ALA A 156 15.69 -21.81 13.84
CA ALA A 156 16.11 -22.86 12.92
C ALA A 156 15.40 -24.17 13.30
N SER A 157 14.80 -24.86 12.32
CA SER A 157 14.24 -26.18 12.56
C SER A 157 15.38 -27.11 12.94
N THR A 158 15.40 -27.55 14.19
CA THR A 158 16.25 -28.65 14.65
C THR A 158 15.67 -29.94 14.07
N PHE A 159 16.24 -30.41 12.95
CA PHE A 159 16.06 -31.78 12.48
C PHE A 159 17.11 -32.68 13.16
#